data_AF-A0A0M2WGX3-F1
#
_entry.id   AF-A0A0M2WGX3-F1
#
_cell.length_a   1.000
_cell.length_b   1.000
_cell.length_c   1.000
_cell.angle_alpha   90.00
_cell.angle_beta   90.00
_cell.angle_gamma   90.00
#
_symmetry.space_group_name_H-M   'P 1'
#
loop_
_entity.id
_entity.type
_entity.pdbx_description
1 polymer ?
#
loop_
_entity_poly.entity_id
_entity_poly.type
_entity_poly.pdbx_seq_one_letter_code
_entity_poly.pdbx_strand_id
1 'polypeptide(L)'
;MTVLAHTHPLVRQLENDLLPLFRAALPALSVAAPRALASVFAFSSGTASAFQDYHFGISCLLEDVPDDAPEEVALLVSVTGLESGARLSAQVVWGQPSGRVEMQADLDAGDLQALHAALSALLAGLQQAASRGRPAR
;
A
#
# COMPACT_ATOMS: atom_id res chain seq x y z
N MET A 1 15.66 -7.18 -22.93
CA MET A 1 15.06 -5.84 -23.12
C MET A 1 14.00 -5.68 -22.05
N THR A 2 14.34 -4.98 -20.97
CA THR A 2 13.53 -4.77 -19.76
C THR A 2 12.61 -3.58 -19.99
N VAL A 3 11.38 -3.84 -20.44
CA VAL A 3 10.32 -2.82 -20.42
C VAL A 3 9.87 -2.74 -18.96
N LEU A 4 10.47 -1.80 -18.23
CA LEU A 4 10.26 -1.53 -16.80
C LEU A 4 8.76 -1.32 -16.54
N ALA A 5 8.17 -1.94 -15.51
CA ALA A 5 6.75 -1.78 -15.17
C ALA A 5 6.31 -0.31 -15.02
N HIS A 6 7.24 0.57 -14.62
CA HIS A 6 7.08 2.03 -14.62
C HIS A 6 6.81 2.66 -16.00
N THR A 7 6.84 1.89 -17.08
CA THR A 7 6.51 2.37 -18.43
C THR A 7 5.06 2.07 -18.82
N HIS A 8 4.36 1.19 -18.09
CA HIS A 8 2.96 0.89 -18.35
C HIS A 8 2.12 2.16 -18.10
N PRO A 9 1.27 2.61 -19.06
CA PRO A 9 0.55 3.87 -18.94
C PRO A 9 -0.27 4.00 -17.65
N LEU A 10 -0.96 2.92 -17.26
CA LEU A 10 -1.73 2.88 -16.01
C LEU A 10 -0.85 3.04 -14.76
N VAL A 11 0.32 2.39 -14.73
CA VAL A 11 1.25 2.49 -13.59
C VAL A 11 1.77 3.92 -13.47
N ARG A 12 2.15 4.55 -14.58
CA ARG A 12 2.60 5.94 -14.58
C ARG A 12 1.52 6.90 -14.12
N GLN A 13 0.28 6.67 -14.54
CA GLN A 13 -0.85 7.48 -14.09
C GLN A 13 -1.04 7.35 -12.57
N LEU A 14 -1.08 6.12 -12.06
CA LEU A 14 -1.24 5.86 -10.62
C LEU A 14 -0.10 6.46 -9.79
N GLU A 15 1.15 6.35 -10.25
CA GLU A 15 2.28 6.97 -9.56
C GLU A 15 2.15 8.49 -9.46
N ASN A 16 1.79 9.14 -10.58
CA ASN A 16 1.62 10.58 -10.62
C ASN A 16 0.45 11.05 -9.73
N ASP A 17 -0.62 10.27 -9.67
CA ASP A 17 -1.82 10.64 -8.93
C ASP A 17 -1.67 10.35 -7.42
N LEU A 18 -1.04 9.24 -7.05
CA LEU A 18 -1.10 8.70 -5.68
C LEU A 18 0.18 8.90 -4.86
N LEU A 19 1.37 8.85 -5.46
CA LEU A 19 2.62 9.03 -4.70
C LEU A 19 2.71 10.41 -4.03
N PRO A 20 2.29 11.53 -4.66
CA PRO A 20 2.26 12.82 -3.97
C PRO A 20 1.33 12.81 -2.75
N LEU A 21 0.17 12.15 -2.85
CA LEU A 21 -0.79 12.03 -1.74
C LEU A 21 -0.21 11.21 -0.59
N PHE A 22 0.48 10.11 -0.89
CA PHE A 22 1.12 9.28 0.13
C PHE A 22 2.24 10.04 0.84
N ARG A 23 3.07 10.77 0.10
CA ARG A 23 4.11 11.64 0.68
C ARG A 23 3.52 12.73 1.56
N ALA A 24 2.40 13.33 1.16
CA ALA A 24 1.71 14.35 1.93
C ALA A 24 1.08 13.81 3.23
N ALA A 25 0.78 12.50 3.29
CA ALA A 25 0.25 11.85 4.49
C ALA A 25 1.33 11.49 5.53
N LEU A 26 2.60 11.41 5.15
CA LEU A 26 3.69 11.02 6.06
C LEU A 26 3.77 11.86 7.34
N PRO A 27 3.68 13.21 7.30
CA PRO A 27 3.75 14.01 8.52
C PRO A 27 2.66 13.67 9.54
N ALA A 28 1.44 13.42 9.08
CA ALA A 28 0.32 13.04 9.96
C ALA A 28 0.54 11.66 10.58
N LEU A 29 1.09 10.71 9.81
CA LEU A 29 1.47 9.39 10.29
C LEU A 29 2.57 9.46 11.35
N SER A 30 3.63 10.24 11.11
CA SER A 30 4.71 10.43 12.09
C SER A 30 4.23 11.07 13.39
N VAL A 31 3.23 11.96 13.34
CA VAL A 31 2.62 12.54 14.55
C VAL A 31 1.78 11.51 15.30
N ALA A 32 1.00 10.71 14.59
CA ALA A 32 0.10 9.73 15.20
C ALA A 32 0.82 8.48 15.74
N ALA A 33 1.91 8.07 15.08
CA ALA A 33 2.72 6.91 15.42
C ALA A 33 4.20 7.31 15.46
N PRO A 34 4.65 8.04 16.50
CA PRO A 34 6.01 8.58 16.57
C PRO A 34 7.10 7.51 16.73
N ARG A 35 6.72 6.28 17.08
CA ARG A 35 7.61 5.10 17.16
C ARG A 35 7.53 4.21 15.91
N ALA A 36 6.94 4.72 14.84
CA ALA A 36 6.87 4.03 13.57
C ALA A 36 7.66 4.81 12.52
N LEU A 37 8.49 4.12 11.76
CA LEU A 37 9.15 4.67 10.59
C LEU A 37 8.22 4.54 9.38
N ALA A 38 7.57 5.64 9.01
CA ALA A 38 6.70 5.70 7.84
C ALA A 38 7.51 6.03 6.57
N SER A 39 7.34 5.25 5.51
CA SER A 39 8.00 5.48 4.22
C SER A 39 7.10 5.13 3.04
N VAL A 40 7.26 5.85 1.92
CA VAL A 40 6.55 5.55 0.67
C VAL A 40 7.38 4.55 -0.14
N PHE A 41 6.74 3.50 -0.63
CA PHE A 41 7.36 2.50 -1.50
C PHE A 41 6.62 2.36 -2.82
N ALA A 42 7.33 1.90 -3.84
CA ALA A 42 6.77 1.51 -5.12
C ALA A 42 7.70 0.47 -5.78
N PHE A 43 7.17 -0.69 -6.15
CA PHE A 43 7.93 -1.77 -6.77
C PHE A 43 7.04 -2.65 -7.65
N SER A 44 7.65 -3.26 -8.66
CA SER A 44 7.00 -4.27 -9.51
C SER A 44 7.26 -5.69 -8.98
N SER A 45 6.28 -6.58 -9.12
CA SER A 45 6.46 -8.01 -8.84
C SER A 45 6.00 -8.86 -10.04
N GLY A 46 6.56 -10.07 -10.16
CA GLY A 46 6.29 -10.96 -11.29
C GLY A 46 7.48 -11.84 -11.66
N THR A 47 7.39 -12.46 -12.83
CA THR A 47 8.48 -13.29 -13.37
C THR A 47 9.41 -12.46 -14.25
N ALA A 48 10.64 -12.94 -14.47
CA ALA A 48 11.60 -12.26 -15.36
C ALA A 48 11.09 -12.04 -16.79
N SER A 49 10.08 -12.82 -17.23
CA SER A 49 9.49 -12.77 -18.57
C SER A 49 8.08 -12.17 -18.64
N ALA A 50 7.41 -11.96 -17.51
CA ALA A 50 6.07 -11.38 -17.45
C ALA A 50 5.96 -10.50 -16.20
N PHE A 51 5.90 -9.19 -16.44
CA PHE A 51 5.66 -8.18 -15.40
C PHE A 51 4.16 -8.13 -15.16
N GLN A 52 3.71 -8.80 -14.11
CA GLN A 52 2.28 -9.06 -13.90
C GLN A 52 1.67 -8.01 -12.98
N ASP A 53 2.41 -7.61 -11.95
CA ASP A 53 1.87 -6.83 -10.85
C ASP A 53 2.75 -5.63 -10.47
N TYR A 54 2.10 -4.61 -9.92
CA TYR A 54 2.74 -3.39 -9.46
C TYR A 54 2.16 -2.99 -8.10
N HIS A 55 3.03 -2.66 -7.15
CA HIS A 55 2.67 -2.40 -5.76
C HIS A 55 3.26 -1.08 -5.29
N PHE A 56 2.46 -0.26 -4.63
CA PHE A 56 2.92 1.02 -4.09
C PHE A 56 2.04 1.44 -2.92
N GLY A 57 2.57 2.27 -2.05
CA GLY A 57 1.92 2.46 -0.76
C GLY A 57 2.74 3.22 0.25
N ILE A 58 2.26 3.15 1.50
CA ILE A 58 3.00 3.61 2.67
C ILE A 58 3.24 2.40 3.56
N SER A 59 4.48 2.16 3.92
CA SER A 59 4.88 1.19 4.93
C SER A 59 5.17 1.92 6.25
N CYS A 60 4.67 1.39 7.36
CA CYS A 60 4.99 1.83 8.71
C CYS A 60 5.69 0.67 9.43
N LEU A 61 7.01 0.77 9.57
CA LEU A 61 7.81 -0.16 10.38
C LEU A 61 7.71 0.25 11.85
N LEU A 62 7.29 -0.66 12.70
CA LEU A 62 7.07 -0.46 14.13
C LEU A 62 8.32 -0.80 14.93
N GLU A 63 8.66 0.03 15.90
CA GLU A 63 9.77 -0.23 16.83
C GLU A 63 9.35 -1.14 18.01
N ASP A 64 10.32 -1.87 18.56
CA ASP A 64 10.19 -2.70 19.77
C ASP A 64 9.05 -3.75 19.72
N VAL A 65 8.82 -4.35 18.55
CA VAL A 65 7.79 -5.39 18.36
C VAL A 65 8.32 -6.77 18.79
N PRO A 66 7.55 -7.58 19.53
CA PRO A 66 7.89 -8.97 19.83
C PRO A 66 8.08 -9.84 18.57
N ASP A 67 8.93 -10.86 18.64
CA ASP A 67 9.22 -11.77 17.52
C ASP A 67 7.98 -12.49 16.94
N ASP A 68 6.91 -12.63 17.73
CA ASP A 68 5.65 -13.26 17.32
C ASP A 68 4.57 -12.26 16.84
N ALA A 69 4.92 -10.99 16.72
CA ALA A 69 4.03 -9.91 16.30
C ALA A 69 4.52 -9.26 14.99
N PRO A 70 3.59 -8.71 14.19
CA PRO A 70 3.95 -8.08 12.92
C PRO A 70 4.70 -6.77 13.15
N GLU A 71 5.92 -6.69 12.62
CA GLU A 71 6.77 -5.49 12.69
C GLU A 71 6.34 -4.38 11.74
N GLU A 72 5.42 -4.66 10.81
CA GLU A 72 5.01 -3.73 9.77
C GLU A 72 3.47 -3.67 9.66
N VAL A 73 2.96 -2.47 9.42
CA VAL A 73 1.64 -2.27 8.83
C VAL A 73 1.76 -1.36 7.61
N ALA A 74 1.14 -1.75 6.50
CA ALA A 74 1.27 -1.03 5.25
C ALA A 74 -0.09 -0.74 4.62
N LEU A 75 -0.27 0.48 4.10
CA LEU A 75 -1.24 0.75 3.05
C LEU A 75 -0.63 0.25 1.74
N LEU A 76 -1.22 -0.78 1.15
CA LEU A 76 -0.80 -1.41 -0.09
C LEU A 76 -1.85 -1.20 -1.17
N VAL A 77 -1.49 -0.46 -2.22
CA VAL A 77 -2.24 -0.40 -3.48
C VAL A 77 -1.52 -1.29 -4.48
N SER A 78 -2.26 -2.23 -5.07
CA SER A 78 -1.75 -3.18 -6.05
C SER A 78 -2.52 -3.09 -7.35
N VAL A 79 -1.79 -3.15 -8.46
CA VAL A 79 -2.31 -3.37 -9.80
C VAL A 79 -1.88 -4.77 -10.20
N THR A 80 -2.83 -5.62 -10.54
CA THR A 80 -2.55 -7.01 -10.94
C THR A 80 -3.04 -7.29 -12.34
N GLY A 81 -2.40 -8.22 -13.05
CA GLY A 81 -2.83 -8.64 -14.38
C GLY A 81 -2.72 -7.54 -15.44
N LEU A 82 -1.64 -6.74 -15.39
CA LEU A 82 -1.39 -5.61 -16.31
C LEU A 82 -1.50 -6.01 -17.80
N GLU A 83 -1.13 -7.25 -18.15
CA GLU A 83 -1.16 -7.74 -19.53
C GLU A 83 -2.53 -8.30 -19.99
N SER A 84 -3.40 -8.70 -19.06
CA SER A 84 -4.62 -9.47 -19.35
C SER A 84 -5.92 -8.83 -18.88
N GLY A 85 -5.85 -7.61 -18.33
CA GLY A 85 -6.98 -6.89 -17.75
C GLY A 85 -6.66 -6.47 -16.32
N ALA A 86 -6.10 -5.27 -16.18
CA ALA A 86 -5.59 -4.76 -14.93
C ALA A 86 -6.70 -4.66 -13.86
N ARG A 87 -6.40 -5.14 -12.65
CA ARG A 87 -7.28 -5.03 -11.48
C ARG A 87 -6.59 -4.25 -10.38
N LEU A 88 -7.33 -3.32 -9.79
CA LEU A 88 -6.88 -2.52 -8.66
C LEU A 88 -7.38 -3.15 -7.37
N SER A 89 -6.52 -3.19 -6.37
CA SER A 89 -6.87 -3.51 -4.99
C SER A 89 -6.14 -2.55 -4.06
N ALA A 90 -6.80 -2.11 -2.99
CA ALA A 90 -6.19 -1.27 -1.97
C ALA A 90 -6.58 -1.76 -0.58
N GLN A 91 -5.58 -1.93 0.29
CA GLN A 91 -5.78 -2.49 1.62
C GLN A 91 -4.74 -1.94 2.61
N VAL A 92 -5.13 -1.90 3.88
CA VAL A 92 -4.20 -1.79 5.01
C VAL A 92 -3.97 -3.20 5.54
N VAL A 93 -2.72 -3.64 5.55
CA VAL A 93 -2.35 -5.01 5.87
C VAL A 93 -1.18 -5.05 6.84
N TRP A 94 -1.23 -5.99 7.78
CA TRP A 94 -0.15 -6.32 8.69
C TRP A 94 0.86 -7.25 8.03
N GLY A 95 2.14 -6.97 8.23
CA GLY A 95 3.24 -7.82 7.78
C GLY A 95 3.22 -9.21 8.43
N GLN A 96 4.21 -10.02 8.09
CA GLN A 96 4.42 -11.31 8.74
C GLN A 96 4.81 -11.08 10.21
N PRO A 97 4.46 -12.02 11.12
CA PRO A 97 3.80 -13.31 10.86
C PRO A 97 2.26 -13.24 10.75
N SER A 98 1.65 -12.06 10.96
CA SER A 98 0.20 -11.92 10.99
C SER A 98 -0.45 -12.08 9.62
N GLY A 99 0.03 -11.32 8.62
CA GLY A 99 -0.59 -11.27 7.28
C GLY A 99 -2.03 -10.75 7.26
N ARG A 100 -2.55 -10.26 8.39
CA ARG A 100 -3.95 -9.90 8.56
C ARG A 100 -4.29 -8.60 7.81
N VAL A 101 -5.38 -8.62 7.07
CA VAL A 101 -5.99 -7.42 6.49
C VAL A 101 -6.69 -6.64 7.61
N GLU A 102 -6.23 -5.41 7.85
CA GLU A 102 -6.84 -4.48 8.80
C GLU A 102 -8.06 -3.81 8.19
N MET A 103 -7.94 -3.40 6.91
CA MET A 103 -8.97 -2.70 6.16
C MET A 103 -8.76 -2.96 4.68
N GLN A 104 -9.84 -3.06 3.92
CA GLN A 104 -9.79 -3.18 2.46
C GLN A 104 -10.83 -2.25 1.83
N ALA A 105 -10.48 -1.67 0.69
CA ALA A 105 -11.44 -0.99 -0.17
C ALA A 105 -11.97 -1.97 -1.21
N ASP A 106 -13.28 -2.04 -1.33
CA ASP A 106 -13.94 -2.71 -2.44
C ASP A 106 -13.84 -1.80 -3.67
N LEU A 107 -12.96 -2.18 -4.59
CA LEU A 107 -12.75 -1.47 -5.84
C LEU A 107 -13.36 -2.29 -6.97
N ASP A 108 -14.33 -1.70 -7.68
CA ASP A 108 -14.75 -2.26 -8.96
C ASP A 108 -13.58 -2.18 -9.96
N ALA A 109 -13.51 -3.15 -10.87
CA ALA A 109 -12.35 -3.35 -11.72
C ALA A 109 -11.97 -2.08 -12.51
N GLY A 110 -10.80 -1.52 -12.20
CA GLY A 110 -10.22 -0.38 -12.91
C GLY A 110 -10.75 1.00 -12.50
N ASP A 111 -11.58 1.09 -11.45
CA ASP A 111 -12.12 2.38 -11.02
C ASP A 111 -11.14 3.17 -10.14
N LEU A 112 -10.34 4.00 -10.81
CA LEU A 112 -9.43 4.94 -10.17
C LEU A 112 -10.19 5.96 -9.29
N GLN A 113 -11.42 6.33 -9.64
CA GLN A 113 -12.22 7.26 -8.84
C GLN A 113 -12.66 6.62 -7.52
N ALA A 114 -13.05 5.34 -7.55
CA ALA A 114 -13.34 4.57 -6.34
C ALA A 114 -12.10 4.48 -5.43
N LEU A 115 -10.91 4.28 -6.01
CA LEU A 115 -9.65 4.29 -5.25
C LEU A 115 -9.40 5.65 -4.57
N HIS A 116 -9.57 6.76 -5.29
CA HIS A 116 -9.44 8.10 -4.72
C HIS A 116 -10.46 8.34 -3.60
N ALA A 117 -11.70 7.90 -3.78
CA ALA A 117 -12.75 8.04 -2.76
C ALA A 117 -12.45 7.23 -1.49
N ALA A 118 -11.87 6.03 -1.63
CA ALA A 118 -11.51 5.17 -0.51
C ALA A 118 -10.21 5.60 0.21
N LEU A 119 -9.36 6.38 -0.45
CA LEU A 119 -8.00 6.66 0.03
C LEU A 119 -7.98 7.34 1.42
N SER A 120 -8.85 8.31 1.65
CA SER A 120 -8.91 9.00 2.94
C SER A 120 -9.23 8.04 4.09
N ALA A 121 -10.15 7.09 3.86
CA ALA A 121 -10.50 6.08 4.85
C ALA A 121 -9.35 5.09 5.09
N LEU A 122 -8.67 4.66 4.02
CA LEU A 122 -7.52 3.78 4.11
C LEU A 122 -6.33 4.43 4.86
N LEU A 123 -6.05 5.70 4.60
CA LEU A 123 -5.00 6.45 5.32
C LEU A 123 -5.34 6.61 6.80
N ALA A 124 -6.60 6.89 7.13
CA ALA A 124 -7.05 6.93 8.51
C ALA A 124 -6.92 5.55 9.19
N GLY A 125 -7.27 4.47 8.47
CA GLY A 125 -7.08 3.09 8.94
C GLY A 125 -5.61 2.76 9.20
N LEU A 126 -4.71 3.12 8.29
CA LEU A 126 -3.26 2.97 8.48
C LEU A 126 -2.78 3.74 9.72
N GLN A 127 -3.20 4.99 9.88
CA GLN A 127 -2.83 5.81 11.02
C GLN A 127 -3.30 5.20 12.36
N GLN A 128 -4.53 4.71 12.40
CA GLN A 128 -5.08 4.02 13.58
C GLN A 128 -4.35 2.71 13.87
N ALA A 129 -4.01 1.94 12.84
CA ALA A 129 -3.29 0.68 12.97
C ALA A 129 -1.85 0.90 13.47
N ALA A 130 -1.12 1.83 12.85
CA ALA A 130 0.25 2.17 13.22
C ALA A 130 0.34 2.74 14.64
N SER A 131 -0.59 3.63 15.02
CA SER A 131 -0.63 4.18 16.39
C SER A 131 -0.96 3.13 17.45
N ARG A 132 -1.76 2.12 17.09
CA ARG A 132 -2.08 0.98 17.97
C ARG A 132 -0.94 -0.03 18.08
N GLY A 133 -0.10 -0.14 17.05
CA GLY A 133 1.10 -0.99 17.03
C GLY A 133 0.83 -2.50 17.00
N ARG A 134 -0.42 -2.93 16.79
CA ARG A 134 -0.81 -4.35 16.67
C ARG A 134 -2.12 -4.51 15.91
N PRO A 135 -2.42 -5.68 15.31
CA PRO A 135 -3.72 -5.96 14.70
C PRO A 135 -4.87 -5.70 15.67
N ALA A 136 -6.02 -5.23 15.16
CA ALA A 136 -7.23 -5.18 15.97
C ALA A 136 -7.58 -6.62 16.44
N ARG A 137 -8.42 -6.79 17.46
CA ARG A 137 -8.88 -8.15 17.83
C ARG A 137 -9.98 -8.57 16.87
#